data_AF-A0A3D4CW76-F1
#
_entry.id   AF-A0A3D4CW76-F1
#
_cell.length_a   1.000
_cell.length_b   1.000
_cell.length_c   1.000
_cell.angle_alpha   90.00
_cell.angle_beta   90.00
_cell.angle_gamma   90.00
#
_symmetry.space_group_name_H-M   'P 1'
#
loop_
_entity.id
_entity.type
_entity.pdbx_description
1 polymer ?
#
loop_
_entity_poly.entity_id
_entity_poly.type
_entity_poly.pdbx_seq_one_letter_code
_entity_poly.pdbx_strand_id
1 'polypeptide(L)'
;MGLITRQEMRELEAKAFRSGISAESLMDKAGKRLGEAIRDLYPISGTAVAYVGKGNNGGDALVALKVLRAAGWKVSVRCSFPLLELGILPRRKLRE
;
A
#
# COMPACT_ATOMS: atom_id res chain seq x y z
N MET A 1 10.22 -12.05 16.99
CA MET A 1 9.19 -11.17 16.41
C MET A 1 7.89 -11.49 17.11
N GLY A 2 7.26 -10.51 17.78
CA GLY A 2 5.99 -10.74 18.49
C GLY A 2 4.81 -10.61 17.53
N LEU A 3 3.85 -11.53 17.61
CA LEU A 3 2.53 -11.34 17.00
C LEU A 3 1.75 -10.38 17.89
N ILE A 4 1.09 -9.39 17.28
CA ILE A 4 0.24 -8.44 17.99
C ILE A 4 -1.19 -8.57 17.47
N THR A 5 -2.13 -8.30 18.37
CA THR A 5 -3.55 -8.22 18.09
C THR A 5 -3.87 -6.99 17.25
N ARG A 6 -5.07 -7.00 16.65
CA ARG A 6 -5.62 -5.84 15.92
C ARG A 6 -5.72 -4.60 16.80
N GLN A 7 -6.01 -4.78 18.09
CA GLN A 7 -6.15 -3.70 19.04
C GLN A 7 -4.78 -3.04 19.33
N GLU A 8 -3.77 -3.86 19.61
CA GLU A 8 -2.39 -3.37 19.82
C GLU A 8 -1.84 -2.65 18.59
N MET A 9 -2.10 -3.15 17.37
CA MET A 9 -1.69 -2.45 16.14
C MET A 9 -2.31 -1.05 16.05
N ARG A 10 -3.60 -0.90 16.36
CA ARG A 10 -4.29 0.41 16.35
C ARG A 10 -3.70 1.36 17.40
N GLU A 11 -3.33 0.85 18.57
CA GLU A 11 -2.71 1.65 19.62
C GLU A 11 -1.33 2.16 19.22
N LEU A 12 -0.54 1.32 18.53
CA LEU A 12 0.75 1.70 17.96
C LEU A 12 0.60 2.76 16.85
N GLU A 13 -0.35 2.59 15.93
CA GLU A 13 -0.66 3.59 14.91
C GLU A 13 -1.08 4.92 15.55
N ALA A 14 -1.98 4.88 16.53
CA ALA A 14 -2.42 6.08 17.23
C ALA A 14 -1.27 6.78 17.95
N LYS A 15 -0.32 6.02 18.53
CA LYS A 15 0.89 6.59 19.14
C LYS A 15 1.79 7.24 18.09
N ALA A 16 2.00 6.61 16.94
CA ALA A 16 2.78 7.18 15.84
C ALA A 16 2.18 8.49 15.31
N PHE A 17 0.85 8.54 15.18
CA PHE A 17 0.14 9.74 14.74
C PHE A 17 0.26 10.88 15.75
N ARG A 18 0.17 10.58 17.06
CA ARG A 18 0.41 11.57 18.13
C ARG A 18 1.84 12.11 18.13
N SER A 19 2.82 11.33 17.67
CA SER A 19 4.20 11.79 17.50
C SER A 19 4.45 12.53 16.17
N GLY A 20 3.41 12.86 15.40
CA GLY A 20 3.51 13.64 14.16
C GLY A 20 3.80 12.83 12.90
N ILE A 21 3.83 11.50 12.97
CA ILE A 21 3.97 10.65 11.78
C ILE A 21 2.61 10.62 11.06
N SER A 22 2.58 10.92 9.76
CA SER A 22 1.33 10.86 9.00
C SER A 22 1.00 9.43 8.56
N ALA A 23 -0.30 9.11 8.50
CA ALA A 23 -0.78 7.84 7.94
C ALA A 23 -0.32 7.63 6.49
N GLU A 24 -0.23 8.72 5.72
CA GLU A 24 0.28 8.68 4.34
C GLU A 24 1.76 8.29 4.29
N SER A 25 2.60 8.83 5.18
CA SER A 25 4.02 8.47 5.23
C SER A 25 4.23 7.00 5.60
N LEU A 26 3.41 6.47 6.53
CA LEU A 26 3.43 5.05 6.85
C LEU A 26 3.00 4.19 5.65
N MET A 27 1.96 4.59 4.92
CA MET A 27 1.51 3.92 3.70
C MET A 27 2.57 3.91 2.61
N ASP A 28 3.21 5.05 2.36
CA ASP A 28 4.28 5.16 1.37
C ASP A 28 5.46 4.23 1.73
N LYS A 29 5.80 4.16 3.02
CA LYS A 29 6.83 3.25 3.52
C LYS A 29 6.44 1.78 3.38
N ALA A 30 5.22 1.42 3.78
CA ALA A 30 4.71 0.05 3.73
C ALA A 30 4.59 -0.45 2.28
N GLY A 31 3.94 0.33 1.42
CA GLY A 31 3.79 0.00 0.01
C GLY A 31 5.12 -0.05 -0.74
N LYS A 32 6.08 0.84 -0.43
CA LYS A 32 7.43 0.77 -1.00
C LYS A 32 8.10 -0.55 -0.65
N ARG A 33 8.08 -0.93 0.62
CA ARG A 33 8.67 -2.19 1.10
C ARG A 33 7.99 -3.41 0.50
N LEU A 34 6.67 -3.36 0.30
CA LEU A 34 5.93 -4.40 -0.40
C LEU A 34 6.40 -4.55 -1.86
N GLY A 35 6.53 -3.44 -2.60
CA GLY A 35 7.02 -3.47 -3.97
C GLY A 35 8.46 -3.96 -4.09
N GLU A 36 9.33 -3.54 -3.18
CA GLU A 36 10.72 -4.02 -3.08
C GLU A 36 10.76 -5.52 -2.81
N ALA A 37 9.99 -6.02 -1.83
CA ALA A 37 9.91 -7.44 -1.51
C ALA A 37 9.43 -8.29 -2.69
N ILE A 38 8.45 -7.81 -3.47
CA ILE A 38 7.99 -8.51 -4.68
C ILE A 38 9.13 -8.59 -5.72
N ARG A 39 9.87 -7.51 -5.94
CA ARG A 39 11.02 -7.53 -6.87
C ARG A 39 12.11 -8.49 -6.41
N ASP A 40 12.37 -8.56 -5.11
CA ASP A 40 13.39 -9.44 -4.57
C ASP A 40 12.99 -10.92 -4.72
N LEU A 41 11.69 -11.23 -4.59
CA LEU A 41 11.14 -12.57 -4.82
C LEU A 41 11.04 -12.94 -6.31
N TYR A 42 10.83 -11.96 -7.17
CA TYR A 42 10.63 -12.13 -8.61
C TYR A 42 11.57 -11.21 -9.40
N PRO A 43 12.84 -11.64 -9.61
CA PRO A 43 13.88 -10.78 -10.19
C PRO A 43 13.66 -10.44 -11.67
N ILE A 44 12.86 -11.24 -12.38
CA ILE A 44 12.48 -10.97 -13.77
C ILE A 44 11.11 -10.28 -13.76
N SER A 45 11.06 -9.06 -14.32
CA SER A 45 9.84 -8.27 -14.38
C SER A 45 8.73 -8.98 -15.16
N GLY A 46 7.55 -9.06 -14.56
CA GLY A 46 6.36 -9.68 -15.16
C GLY A 46 5.16 -8.75 -15.20
N THR A 47 3.97 -9.32 -14.96
CA THR A 47 2.72 -8.58 -14.79
C THR A 47 2.27 -8.64 -13.34
N ALA A 48 1.93 -7.48 -12.75
CA ALA A 48 1.35 -7.38 -11.42
C ALA A 48 -0.05 -6.77 -11.49
N VAL A 49 -1.03 -7.44 -10.89
CA VAL A 49 -2.42 -6.95 -10.81
C VAL A 49 -2.80 -6.79 -9.35
N ALA A 50 -3.06 -5.56 -8.91
CA ALA A 50 -3.57 -5.30 -7.56
C ALA A 50 -5.09 -5.28 -7.56
N TYR A 51 -5.68 -6.10 -6.70
CA TYR A 51 -7.11 -6.05 -6.36
C TYR A 51 -7.27 -5.20 -5.11
N VAL A 52 -7.86 -4.00 -5.26
CA VAL A 52 -7.90 -2.99 -4.21
C VAL A 52 -9.31 -2.82 -3.67
N GLY A 53 -9.45 -2.99 -2.35
CA GLY A 53 -10.65 -2.60 -1.61
C GLY A 53 -10.64 -1.10 -1.28
N LYS A 54 -11.69 -0.64 -0.58
CA LYS A 54 -11.83 0.77 -0.19
C LYS A 54 -10.89 1.25 0.92
N GLY A 55 -10.29 0.34 1.69
CA GLY A 55 -9.46 0.67 2.85
C GLY A 55 -8.00 1.03 2.52
N ASN A 56 -7.24 1.40 3.55
CA ASN A 56 -5.85 1.86 3.43
C ASN A 56 -4.90 0.81 2.81
N ASN A 57 -5.16 -0.48 2.99
CA ASN A 57 -4.40 -1.54 2.32
C ASN A 57 -4.41 -1.39 0.79
N GLY A 58 -5.49 -0.85 0.22
CA GLY A 58 -5.55 -0.52 -1.20
C GLY A 58 -4.50 0.55 -1.58
N GLY A 59 -4.26 1.52 -0.70
CA GLY A 59 -3.22 2.52 -0.86
C GLY A 59 -1.82 1.93 -0.82
N ASP A 60 -1.54 1.01 0.11
CA ASP A 60 -0.25 0.30 0.16
C ASP A 60 0.02 -0.47 -1.14
N ALA A 61 -0.99 -1.17 -1.66
CA ALA A 61 -0.90 -1.89 -2.93
C ALA A 61 -0.66 -0.95 -4.13
N LEU A 62 -1.30 0.21 -4.15
CA LEU A 62 -1.08 1.22 -5.20
C LEU A 62 0.34 1.78 -5.17
N VAL A 63 0.90 2.05 -3.99
CA VAL A 63 2.31 2.44 -3.85
C VAL A 63 3.23 1.31 -4.31
N ALA A 64 2.95 0.05 -3.95
CA ALA A 64 3.73 -1.10 -4.38
C ALA A 64 3.75 -1.24 -5.92
N LEU A 65 2.60 -1.07 -6.57
CA LEU A 65 2.53 -1.08 -8.04
C LEU A 65 3.37 0.03 -8.68
N LYS A 66 3.51 1.20 -8.06
CA LYS A 66 4.40 2.26 -8.58
C LYS A 66 5.86 1.84 -8.54
N VAL A 67 6.29 1.20 -7.45
CA VAL A 67 7.65 0.65 -7.33
C VAL A 67 7.89 -0.40 -8.40
N LEU A 68 6.95 -1.31 -8.60
CA LEU A 68 7.06 -2.36 -9.64
C LEU A 68 7.06 -1.77 -11.05
N ARG A 69 6.19 -0.80 -11.33
CA ARG A 69 6.16 -0.08 -12.61
C ARG A 69 7.50 0.59 -12.90
N ALA A 70 8.09 1.26 -11.91
CA ALA A 70 9.42 1.87 -12.04
C ALA A 70 10.53 0.83 -12.27
N ALA A 71 10.33 -0.41 -11.83
CA ALA A 71 11.21 -1.54 -12.08
C ALA A 71 10.90 -2.32 -13.38
N GLY A 72 10.09 -1.76 -14.29
CA GLY A 72 9.81 -2.35 -15.60
C GLY A 72 8.65 -3.36 -15.65
N TRP A 73 7.89 -3.53 -14.56
CA TRP A 73 6.73 -4.41 -14.56
C TRP A 73 5.55 -3.80 -15.32
N LYS A 74 4.77 -4.65 -15.99
CA LYS A 74 3.43 -4.29 -16.45
C LYS A 74 2.50 -4.33 -15.24
N VAL A 75 1.83 -3.22 -14.94
CA VAL A 75 0.96 -3.13 -13.75
C VAL A 75 -0.49 -2.86 -14.14
N SER A 76 -1.42 -3.36 -13.34
CA SER A 76 -2.86 -3.11 -13.49
C SER A 76 -3.54 -3.05 -12.13
N VAL A 77 -4.60 -2.25 -12.04
CA VAL A 77 -5.42 -2.13 -10.85
C VAL A 77 -6.82 -2.65 -11.16
N ARG A 78 -7.43 -3.35 -10.20
CA ARG A 78 -8.84 -3.74 -10.20
C ARG A 78 -9.45 -3.28 -8.88
N CYS A 79 -10.28 -2.25 -8.94
CA CYS A 79 -11.00 -1.77 -7.76
C CYS A 79 -12.25 -2.64 -7.55
N SER A 80 -12.40 -3.23 -6.36
CA SER A 80 -13.60 -4.00 -6.00
C SER A 80 -14.81 -3.12 -5.67
N PHE A 81 -14.59 -1.80 -5.56
CA PHE A 81 -15.60 -0.79 -5.25
C PHE A 81 -15.47 0.38 -6.22
N PRO A 82 -16.54 1.18 -6.43
CA PRO A 82 -16.47 2.43 -7.17
C PRO A 82 -15.35 3.35 -6.66
N LEU A 83 -14.70 4.09 -7.57
CA LEU A 83 -13.60 5.02 -7.20
C LEU A 83 -14.04 6.07 -6.17
N LEU A 84 -15.31 6.47 -6.22
CA LEU A 84 -15.94 7.41 -5.29
C LEU A 84 -16.20 6.82 -3.89
N GLU A 85 -15.93 5.54 -3.66
CA GLU A 85 -16.05 4.89 -2.35
C GLU A 85 -14.70 4.59 -1.69
N LEU A 86 -13.60 4.73 -2.43
CA LEU A 86 -12.26 4.50 -1.89
C LEU A 86 -11.96 5.46 -0.72
N GLY A 87 -11.12 5.07 0.23
CA GLY A 87 -10.64 5.99 1.27
C GLY A 87 -9.83 7.14 0.67
N ILE A 88 -9.64 8.21 1.45
CA ILE A 88 -8.90 9.42 1.01
C ILE A 88 -7.51 9.06 0.49
N LEU A 89 -6.77 8.24 1.25
CA LEU A 89 -5.40 7.87 0.90
C LEU A 89 -5.34 6.96 -0.35
N PRO A 90 -6.08 5.84 -0.46
CA PRO A 90 -6.14 5.08 -1.70
C PRO A 90 -6.52 5.92 -2.94
N ARG A 91 -7.50 6.83 -2.83
CA ARG A 91 -7.84 7.73 -3.94
C ARG A 91 -6.68 8.64 -4.34
N ARG A 92 -5.94 9.16 -3.36
CA ARG A 92 -4.76 10.00 -3.61
C ARG A 92 -3.67 9.20 -4.31
N LYS A 93 -3.34 8.01 -3.80
CA LYS A 93 -2.31 7.14 -4.38
C LYS A 93 -2.65 6.64 -5.78
N LEU A 94 -3.94 6.49 -6.10
CA LEU A 94 -4.39 6.11 -7.44
C LEU A 94 -4.17 7.22 -8.49
N ARG A 95 -4.15 8.50 -8.08
CA ARG A 95 -3.99 9.65 -8.99
C ARG A 95 -2.54 10.06 -9.25
N GLU A 96 -1.66 9.75 -8.31
CA GLU A 96 -0.21 9.92 -8.41
C GLU A 96 0.42 8.82 -9.29
#